data_AF-B0ZRK9-F1
#
_entry.id   AF-B0ZRK9-F1
#
_cell.length_a   1.000
_cell.length_b   1.000
_cell.length_c   1.000
_cell.angle_alpha   90.00
_cell.angle_beta   90.00
_cell.angle_gamma   90.00
#
_symmetry.space_group_name_H-M   'P 1'
#
loop_
_entity.id
_entity.type
_entity.pdbx_description
1 polymer ?
#
loop_
_entity_poly.entity_id
_entity_poly.type
_entity_poly.pdbx_seq_one_letter_code
_entity_poly.pdbx_strand_id
1 'polypeptide(L)'
;RSVWNTTNLINHNININESLVAELLDNGNFVLRYSNSKSFFLWESFDYPTDTLLPGMKLGWDCSKKLNKNLTSWKSLKDPSSGSYVFAIETWKVSHGLILGEGQLRYRTDSTYSSFMNITETEEEISHSLKTNTTNVSSISILQMTYIGSLRLMELVGEEMHIKFYYPNDFCDIYNVCGDNSYCNFNNKGRQNCLCIEGFQLGHDQYVSSLTKTKKRCVKKSYSSCHKKEFKKMKNMKLPDTQYTTVETKVGFEECENKCVMSCNCTAFANMDIGTG
;
A
#
# COMPACT_ATOMS: atom_id res chain seq x y z
N ARG A 1 26.37 28.94 -8.26
CA ARG A 1 25.09 28.92 -7.50
C ARG A 1 24.75 27.46 -7.25
N SER A 2 24.43 27.07 -6.01
CA SER A 2 23.98 25.70 -5.73
C SER A 2 22.58 25.47 -6.30
N VAL A 3 22.35 24.31 -6.94
CA VAL A 3 21.05 23.92 -7.52
C VAL A 3 20.37 22.86 -6.66
N TRP A 4 21.15 22.05 -5.93
CA TRP A 4 20.68 21.07 -4.96
C TRP A 4 21.79 20.77 -3.94
N ASN A 5 21.43 20.47 -2.69
CA ASN A 5 22.33 20.00 -1.65
C ASN A 5 21.60 19.12 -0.64
N THR A 6 22.35 18.26 0.05
CA THR A 6 21.88 17.55 1.25
C THR A 6 21.92 18.50 2.44
N THR A 7 20.77 18.80 3.06
CA THR A 7 20.66 19.69 4.23
C THR A 7 20.61 18.93 5.54
N ASN A 8 20.95 19.59 6.66
CA ASN A 8 20.84 19.06 8.03
C ASN A 8 21.74 17.83 8.36
N LEU A 9 22.98 17.82 7.88
CA LEU A 9 23.95 16.73 8.14
C LEU A 9 24.68 16.83 9.49
N ILE A 10 24.23 17.69 10.41
CA ILE A 10 25.02 18.03 11.60
C ILE A 10 24.73 17.03 12.73
N ASN A 11 25.66 16.11 12.96
CA ASN A 11 25.80 15.47 14.25
C ASN A 11 26.76 16.31 15.09
N HIS A 12 26.26 17.00 16.13
CA HIS A 12 27.01 17.95 16.95
C HIS A 12 28.16 17.33 17.78
N ASN A 13 28.37 16.00 17.68
CA ASN A 13 29.32 15.24 18.50
C ASN A 13 30.51 14.64 17.73
N ILE A 14 30.76 15.03 16.48
CA ILE A 14 31.84 14.42 15.68
C ILE A 14 32.99 15.41 15.50
N ASN A 15 34.19 14.97 15.88
CA ASN A 15 35.44 15.69 15.71
C ASN A 15 35.63 16.07 14.23
N ILE A 16 35.79 17.37 13.96
CA ILE A 16 35.85 17.99 12.61
C ILE A 16 37.10 17.55 11.79
N ASN A 17 37.90 16.59 12.28
CA ASN A 17 39.13 16.11 11.63
C ASN A 17 38.91 14.92 10.67
N GLU A 18 37.67 14.51 10.41
CA GLU A 18 37.38 13.32 9.61
C GLU A 18 36.89 13.68 8.21
N SER A 19 37.45 13.02 7.20
CA SER A 19 37.06 13.26 5.81
C SER A 19 35.69 12.68 5.51
N LEU A 20 34.84 13.48 4.87
CA LEU A 20 33.56 13.04 4.32
C LEU A 20 33.79 12.35 2.98
N VAL A 21 33.10 11.22 2.79
CA VAL A 21 33.14 10.42 1.57
C VAL A 21 31.72 10.21 1.08
N ALA A 22 31.52 10.45 -0.22
CA ALA A 22 30.33 10.04 -0.94
C ALA A 22 30.62 8.70 -1.64
N GLU A 23 29.78 7.70 -1.42
CA GLU A 23 30.00 6.33 -1.87
C GLU A 23 28.70 5.77 -2.46
N LEU A 24 28.81 5.06 -3.59
CA LEU A 24 27.70 4.27 -4.13
C LEU A 24 27.90 2.81 -3.73
N LEU A 25 27.00 2.28 -2.91
CA LEU A 25 27.04 0.90 -2.44
C LEU A 25 26.51 -0.07 -3.50
N ASP A 26 26.85 -1.35 -3.38
CA ASP A 26 26.47 -2.41 -4.34
C ASP A 26 24.95 -2.58 -4.50
N ASN A 27 24.16 -2.21 -3.48
CA ASN A 27 22.70 -2.24 -3.53
C ASN A 27 22.11 -1.01 -4.26
N GLY A 28 22.94 -0.08 -4.73
CA GLY A 28 22.52 1.17 -5.38
C GLY A 28 22.26 2.33 -4.42
N ASN A 29 22.47 2.16 -3.11
CA ASN A 29 22.34 3.25 -2.16
C ASN A 29 23.55 4.19 -2.25
N PHE A 30 23.32 5.41 -2.71
CA PHE A 30 24.30 6.48 -2.63
C PHE A 30 24.27 7.11 -1.24
N VAL A 31 25.40 7.06 -0.54
CA VAL A 31 25.52 7.46 0.87
C VAL A 31 26.58 8.53 1.06
N LEU A 32 26.37 9.38 2.06
CA LEU A 32 27.37 10.30 2.59
C LEU A 32 27.74 9.88 4.01
N ARG A 33 29.04 9.67 4.28
CA ARG A 33 29.53 9.20 5.57
C ARG A 33 30.93 9.72 5.88
N TYR A 34 31.36 9.58 7.13
CA TYR A 34 32.77 9.77 7.49
C TYR A 34 33.59 8.56 7.04
N SER A 35 34.83 8.81 6.62
CA SER A 35 35.72 7.79 6.07
C SER A 35 35.96 6.61 7.02
N ASN A 36 36.03 6.86 8.32
CA ASN A 36 36.23 5.85 9.37
C ASN A 36 34.96 5.07 9.76
N SER A 37 33.78 5.58 9.39
CA SER A 37 32.48 5.08 9.83
C SER A 37 31.88 4.26 8.70
N LYS A 38 31.84 2.94 8.86
CA LYS A 38 31.27 2.04 7.84
C LYS A 38 29.76 1.84 7.98
N SER A 39 29.20 2.05 9.16
CA SER A 39 27.80 1.73 9.49
C SER A 39 26.92 2.95 9.77
N PHE A 40 27.52 4.14 9.92
CA PHE A 40 26.78 5.36 10.20
C PHE A 40 26.76 6.25 8.97
N PHE A 41 25.57 6.43 8.39
CA PHE A 41 25.35 7.28 7.23
C PHE A 41 24.73 8.61 7.69
N LEU A 42 25.29 9.72 7.21
CA LEU A 42 24.73 11.06 7.44
C LEU A 42 23.56 11.34 6.52
N TRP A 43 23.59 10.74 5.34
CA TRP A 43 22.55 10.83 4.33
C TRP A 43 22.58 9.60 3.44
N GLU A 44 21.40 9.17 3.01
CA GLU A 44 21.22 8.01 2.15
C GLU A 44 20.18 8.33 1.08
N SER A 45 20.49 8.01 -0.17
CA SER A 45 19.53 8.15 -1.28
C SER A 45 18.27 7.31 -1.09
N PHE A 46 18.38 6.17 -0.40
CA PHE A 46 17.25 5.29 -0.11
C PHE A 46 16.20 5.92 0.81
N ASP A 47 16.55 6.99 1.53
CA ASP A 47 15.58 7.77 2.31
C ASP A 47 14.79 8.76 1.43
N TYR A 48 15.25 9.06 0.21
CA TYR A 48 14.65 10.03 -0.70
C TYR A 48 14.36 9.38 -2.07
N PRO A 49 13.49 8.36 -2.12
CA PRO A 49 13.13 7.70 -3.37
C PRO A 49 12.50 8.67 -4.38
N THR A 50 12.69 8.36 -5.66
CA THR A 50 12.00 9.02 -6.79
C THR A 50 10.74 8.22 -7.16
N ASP A 51 10.69 7.60 -8.32
CA ASP A 51 9.57 6.82 -8.83
C ASP A 51 9.76 5.31 -8.60
N THR A 52 10.89 4.90 -8.01
CA THR A 52 11.36 3.51 -8.03
C THR A 52 11.75 3.01 -6.64
N LEU A 53 11.33 1.79 -6.32
CA LEU A 53 11.73 0.99 -5.16
C LEU A 53 12.65 -0.15 -5.63
N LEU A 54 13.88 -0.16 -5.14
CA LEU A 54 14.92 -1.16 -5.39
C LEU A 54 14.99 -2.19 -4.24
N PRO A 55 15.64 -3.35 -4.45
CA PRO A 55 15.95 -4.28 -3.37
C PRO A 55 16.77 -3.60 -2.26
N GLY A 56 16.37 -3.79 -1.00
CA GLY A 56 17.00 -3.17 0.17
C GLY A 56 16.43 -1.80 0.55
N MET A 57 15.63 -1.17 -0.31
CA MET A 57 14.86 0.03 0.07
C MET A 57 13.61 -0.34 0.86
N LYS A 58 13.09 0.63 1.62
CA LYS A 58 11.83 0.53 2.36
C LYS A 58 10.96 1.75 2.06
N LEU A 59 9.69 1.54 1.75
CA LEU A 59 8.66 2.58 1.65
C LEU A 59 7.83 2.62 2.93
N GLY A 60 7.30 3.79 3.29
CA GLY A 60 6.47 3.99 4.48
C GLY A 60 7.17 4.76 5.59
N TRP A 61 6.64 4.61 6.81
CA TRP A 61 7.03 5.39 7.98
C TRP A 61 8.22 4.75 8.73
N ASP A 62 9.25 5.56 8.96
CA ASP A 62 10.42 5.26 9.76
C ASP A 62 10.48 6.24 10.94
N CYS A 63 10.14 5.77 12.15
CA CYS A 63 10.11 6.62 13.35
C CYS A 63 11.51 7.11 13.74
N SER A 64 12.55 6.29 13.52
CA SER A 64 13.93 6.62 13.88
C SER A 64 14.45 7.83 13.11
N LYS A 65 14.08 7.91 11.82
CA LYS A 65 14.42 9.03 10.93
C LYS A 65 13.34 10.11 10.86
N LYS A 66 12.18 9.87 11.47
CA LYS A 66 10.96 10.71 11.37
C LYS A 66 10.60 11.03 9.92
N LEU A 67 10.68 10.02 9.06
CA LEU A 67 10.57 10.18 7.61
C LEU A 67 9.52 9.22 7.05
N ASN A 68 8.69 9.73 6.15
CA ASN A 68 7.78 8.91 5.35
C ASN A 68 8.30 8.81 3.91
N LYS A 69 8.60 7.60 3.45
CA LYS A 69 9.24 7.33 2.15
C LYS A 69 8.18 6.87 1.15
N ASN A 70 7.97 7.66 0.10
CA ASN A 70 6.92 7.43 -0.90
C ASN A 70 7.52 7.48 -2.31
N LEU A 71 6.93 6.78 -3.27
CA LEU A 71 7.31 6.93 -4.67
C LEU A 71 6.52 8.07 -5.31
N THR A 72 7.17 8.94 -6.05
CA THR A 72 6.55 9.99 -6.86
C THR A 72 6.83 9.70 -8.33
N SER A 73 5.77 9.53 -9.12
CA SER A 73 5.88 9.34 -10.56
C SER A 73 6.67 10.45 -11.24
N TRP A 74 7.28 10.14 -12.38
CA TRP A 74 7.73 11.17 -13.31
C TRP A 74 6.54 11.93 -13.90
N LYS A 75 6.77 13.17 -14.32
CA LYS A 75 5.74 14.00 -14.96
C LYS A 75 5.35 13.48 -16.34
N SER A 76 6.30 12.92 -17.08
CA SER A 76 6.04 12.24 -18.34
C SER A 76 7.15 11.24 -18.66
N LEU A 77 6.99 10.47 -19.75
CA LEU A 77 8.01 9.54 -20.24
C LEU A 77 9.40 10.20 -20.47
N LYS A 78 9.45 11.51 -20.74
CA LYS A 78 10.69 12.24 -21.05
C LYS A 78 11.03 13.34 -20.04
N ASP A 79 10.25 13.50 -18.98
CA ASP A 79 10.41 14.56 -17.98
C ASP A 79 10.44 13.93 -16.58
N PRO A 80 11.63 13.79 -15.96
CA PRO A 80 11.80 13.16 -14.65
C PRO A 80 11.44 14.07 -13.47
N SER A 81 10.96 15.29 -13.72
CA SER A 81 10.40 16.12 -12.65
C SER A 81 9.18 15.44 -12.02
N SER A 82 8.82 15.84 -10.80
CA SER A 82 7.71 15.25 -10.04
C SER A 82 6.38 15.34 -10.80
N GLY A 83 5.77 14.19 -11.02
CA GLY A 83 4.46 14.02 -11.63
C GLY A 83 3.30 14.08 -10.64
N SER A 84 2.11 13.79 -11.15
CA SER A 84 0.85 13.92 -10.40
C SER A 84 0.50 12.71 -9.54
N TYR A 85 1.23 11.60 -9.68
CA TYR A 85 0.93 10.36 -8.96
C TYR A 85 1.97 10.06 -7.88
N VAL A 86 1.47 9.63 -6.72
CA VAL A 86 2.26 9.23 -5.56
C VAL A 86 1.81 7.86 -5.09
N PHE A 87 2.78 6.98 -4.82
CA PHE A 87 2.56 5.73 -4.10
C PHE A 87 3.03 5.89 -2.66
N ALA A 88 2.13 5.68 -1.71
CA ALA A 88 2.42 5.79 -0.29
C ALA A 88 1.97 4.53 0.46
N ILE A 89 2.58 4.28 1.62
CA ILE A 89 2.11 3.23 2.54
C ILE A 89 1.26 3.89 3.62
N GLU A 90 0.07 3.35 3.86
CA GLU A 90 -0.77 3.82 4.96
C GLU A 90 -0.22 3.35 6.31
N THR A 91 -0.44 4.15 7.37
CA THR A 91 0.13 3.90 8.69
C THR A 91 -0.87 3.28 9.66
N TRP A 92 -1.82 2.49 9.16
CA TRP A 92 -2.75 1.72 10.00
C TRP A 92 -2.10 0.45 10.51
N LYS A 93 -2.76 -0.22 11.47
CA LYS A 93 -2.27 -1.52 12.01
C LYS A 93 -2.21 -2.63 10.97
N VAL A 94 -3.00 -2.54 9.90
CA VAL A 94 -2.88 -3.37 8.70
C VAL A 94 -2.72 -2.38 7.56
N SER A 95 -1.51 -2.34 7.02
CA SER A 95 -1.05 -1.39 6.04
C SER A 95 -1.22 -1.91 4.62
N HIS A 96 -1.67 -1.03 3.74
CA HIS A 96 -1.77 -1.21 2.31
C HIS A 96 -1.02 -0.09 1.60
N GLY A 97 -0.65 -0.36 0.35
CA GLY A 97 -0.19 0.67 -0.57
C GLY A 97 -1.37 1.49 -1.09
N LEU A 98 -1.19 2.80 -1.16
CA LEU A 98 -2.16 3.76 -1.68
C LEU A 98 -1.56 4.47 -2.89
N ILE A 99 -2.33 4.53 -3.98
CA ILE A 99 -1.99 5.34 -5.15
C ILE A 99 -2.88 6.58 -5.13
N LEU A 100 -2.22 7.72 -4.99
CA LEU A 100 -2.82 9.05 -5.03
C LEU A 100 -2.57 9.64 -6.43
N GLY A 101 -3.60 10.22 -7.04
CA GLY A 101 -3.48 10.97 -8.29
C GLY A 101 -4.05 12.37 -8.09
N GLU A 102 -3.22 13.38 -8.27
CA GLU A 102 -3.55 14.79 -7.97
C GLU A 102 -4.00 14.98 -6.51
N GLY A 103 -3.36 14.26 -5.59
CA GLY A 103 -3.69 14.30 -4.16
C GLY A 103 -4.96 13.54 -3.76
N GLN A 104 -5.69 12.95 -4.70
CA GLN A 104 -6.88 12.14 -4.41
C GLN A 104 -6.56 10.65 -4.42
N LEU A 105 -7.11 9.89 -3.46
CA LEU A 105 -6.96 8.44 -3.42
C LEU A 105 -7.67 7.80 -4.63
N ARG A 106 -6.88 7.15 -5.50
CA ARG A 106 -7.37 6.50 -6.71
C ARG A 106 -7.45 4.99 -6.56
N TYR A 107 -6.45 4.38 -5.92
CA TYR A 107 -6.37 2.93 -5.75
C TYR A 107 -5.76 2.57 -4.39
N ARG A 108 -6.17 1.43 -3.83
CA ARG A 108 -5.56 0.79 -2.65
C ARG A 108 -5.11 -0.60 -3.05
N THR A 109 -3.88 -1.01 -2.80
CA THR A 109 -3.37 -2.31 -3.22
C THR A 109 -4.09 -3.47 -2.54
N ASP A 110 -3.93 -4.68 -3.08
CA ASP A 110 -4.53 -5.91 -2.58
C ASP A 110 -3.47 -6.94 -2.15
N SER A 111 -3.91 -8.16 -1.86
CA SER A 111 -3.04 -9.27 -1.47
C SER A 111 -2.07 -9.70 -2.56
N THR A 112 -2.35 -9.43 -3.85
CA THR A 112 -1.42 -9.71 -4.94
C THR A 112 -0.18 -8.83 -4.80
N TYR A 113 -0.33 -7.54 -4.51
CA TYR A 113 0.80 -6.68 -4.19
C TYR A 113 1.56 -7.18 -2.95
N SER A 114 0.85 -7.48 -1.85
CA SER A 114 1.46 -7.94 -0.61
C SER A 114 2.24 -9.26 -0.77
N SER A 115 1.87 -10.09 -1.76
CA SER A 115 2.60 -11.33 -2.07
C SER A 115 4.07 -11.09 -2.46
N PHE A 116 4.39 -9.92 -3.03
CA PHE A 116 5.74 -9.52 -3.44
C PHE A 116 6.49 -8.65 -2.41
N MET A 117 5.86 -8.34 -1.27
CA MET A 117 6.40 -7.37 -0.30
C MET A 117 6.69 -8.02 1.06
N ASN A 118 7.83 -7.69 1.64
CA ASN A 118 8.09 -7.85 3.06
C ASN A 118 7.47 -6.64 3.78
N ILE A 119 6.42 -6.90 4.56
CA ILE A 119 5.65 -5.91 5.30
C ILE A 119 6.09 -5.95 6.77
N THR A 120 6.46 -4.78 7.29
CA THR A 120 6.78 -4.56 8.70
C THR A 120 5.77 -3.59 9.29
N GLU A 121 5.06 -4.00 10.33
CA GLU A 121 4.01 -3.23 10.99
C GLU A 121 4.25 -3.24 12.49
N THR A 122 5.06 -2.31 12.97
CA THR A 122 5.36 -2.11 14.40
C THR A 122 5.04 -0.68 14.80
N GLU A 123 5.11 -0.37 16.10
CA GLU A 123 4.93 1.01 16.58
C GLU A 123 6.05 1.95 16.10
N GLU A 124 7.23 1.40 15.82
CA GLU A 124 8.41 2.17 15.39
C GLU A 124 8.54 2.26 13.87
N GLU A 125 7.97 1.32 13.13
CA GLU A 125 8.14 1.21 11.69
C GLU A 125 6.90 0.59 11.04
N ILE A 126 6.34 1.29 10.05
CA ILE A 126 5.34 0.72 9.13
C ILE A 126 5.91 0.85 7.73
N SER A 127 6.46 -0.25 7.21
CA SER A 127 7.20 -0.22 5.97
C SER A 127 7.03 -1.45 5.09
N HIS A 128 7.10 -1.21 3.78
CA HIS A 128 7.06 -2.23 2.75
C HIS A 128 8.38 -2.23 1.99
N SER A 129 8.96 -3.41 1.80
CA SER A 129 10.16 -3.63 1.01
C SER A 129 9.97 -4.81 0.06
N LEU A 130 10.73 -4.86 -1.04
CA LEU A 130 10.63 -5.97 -1.98
C LEU A 130 11.12 -7.28 -1.36
N LYS A 131 10.35 -8.36 -1.57
CA LYS A 131 10.87 -9.71 -1.33
C LYS A 131 11.99 -10.00 -2.31
N THR A 132 13.17 -10.27 -1.78
CA THR A 132 14.30 -10.72 -2.59
C THR A 132 14.21 -12.23 -2.76
N ASN A 133 14.11 -12.69 -4.01
CA ASN A 133 14.16 -14.12 -4.29
C ASN A 133 15.64 -14.54 -4.33
N THR A 134 16.11 -15.21 -3.28
CA THR A 134 17.51 -15.60 -3.11
C THR A 134 17.97 -16.70 -4.08
N THR A 135 17.07 -17.21 -4.93
CA THR A 135 17.33 -18.35 -5.80
C THR A 135 18.14 -18.01 -7.06
N ASN A 136 18.07 -16.78 -7.56
CA ASN A 136 18.84 -16.33 -8.73
C ASN A 136 19.62 -15.05 -8.41
N VAL A 137 20.92 -15.23 -8.12
CA VAL A 137 21.87 -14.14 -7.81
C VAL A 137 21.98 -13.10 -8.94
N SER A 138 21.53 -13.43 -10.15
CA SER A 138 21.58 -12.59 -11.35
C SER A 138 20.27 -11.86 -11.70
N SER A 139 19.25 -11.90 -10.82
CA SER A 139 17.96 -11.22 -11.07
C SER A 139 17.76 -10.00 -10.18
N ILE A 140 17.26 -8.90 -10.76
CA ILE A 140 16.95 -7.66 -10.04
C ILE A 140 15.46 -7.37 -10.16
N SER A 141 14.76 -7.31 -9.03
CA SER A 141 13.36 -6.91 -8.99
C SER A 141 13.23 -5.41 -8.69
N ILE A 142 12.44 -4.70 -9.49
CA ILE A 142 12.25 -3.24 -9.40
C ILE A 142 10.76 -2.92 -9.44
N LEU A 143 10.26 -2.22 -8.43
CA LEU A 143 8.90 -1.69 -8.43
C LEU A 143 8.92 -0.22 -8.80
N GLN A 144 8.22 0.15 -9.87
CA GLN A 144 8.15 1.52 -10.37
C GLN A 144 6.72 2.06 -10.32
N MET A 145 6.58 3.32 -9.90
CA MET A 145 5.38 4.14 -10.07
C MET A 145 5.49 4.91 -11.39
N THR A 146 4.73 4.49 -12.40
CA THR A 146 4.79 5.05 -13.74
C THR A 146 4.15 6.44 -13.83
N TYR A 147 4.51 7.23 -14.85
CA TYR A 147 3.95 8.57 -15.10
C TYR A 147 2.43 8.58 -15.37
N ILE A 148 1.84 7.43 -15.69
CA ILE A 148 0.38 7.25 -15.88
C ILE A 148 -0.35 6.81 -14.61
N GLY A 149 0.34 6.70 -13.48
CA GLY A 149 -0.27 6.35 -12.19
C GLY A 149 -0.51 4.86 -11.98
N SER A 150 0.32 4.01 -12.57
CA SER A 150 0.29 2.55 -12.36
C SER A 150 1.60 2.07 -11.72
N LEU A 151 1.50 1.09 -10.84
CA LEU A 151 2.64 0.34 -10.31
C LEU A 151 3.01 -0.78 -11.29
N ARG A 152 4.31 -0.96 -11.48
CA ARG A 152 4.87 -2.02 -12.31
C ARG A 152 6.05 -2.66 -11.59
N LEU A 153 5.95 -3.95 -11.29
CA LEU A 153 7.07 -4.76 -10.82
C LEU A 153 7.71 -5.46 -12.02
N MET A 154 8.98 -5.20 -12.22
CA MET A 154 9.80 -5.79 -13.27
C MET A 154 10.89 -6.65 -12.63
N GLU A 155 11.11 -7.85 -13.18
CA GLU A 155 12.27 -8.68 -12.89
C GLU A 155 13.20 -8.61 -14.10
N LEU A 156 14.42 -8.11 -13.88
CA LEU A 156 15.48 -8.04 -14.87
C LEU A 156 16.35 -9.28 -14.72
N VAL A 157 16.50 -10.06 -15.79
CA VAL A 157 17.33 -11.27 -15.84
C VAL A 157 18.24 -11.17 -17.06
N GLY A 158 19.51 -10.81 -16.83
CA GLY A 158 20.41 -10.47 -17.93
C GLY A 158 19.90 -9.25 -18.71
N GLU A 159 19.64 -9.42 -20.00
CA GLU A 159 19.06 -8.37 -20.87
C GLU A 159 17.53 -8.45 -20.99
N GLU A 160 16.90 -9.47 -20.41
CA GLU A 160 15.46 -9.65 -20.47
C GLU A 160 14.76 -8.95 -19.31
N MET A 161 13.57 -8.41 -19.60
CA MET A 161 12.72 -7.77 -18.61
C MET A 161 11.35 -8.44 -18.61
N HIS A 162 10.98 -8.97 -17.44
CA HIS A 162 9.74 -9.71 -17.22
C HIS A 162 8.83 -8.90 -16.29
N ILE A 163 7.61 -8.59 -16.73
CA ILE A 163 6.62 -7.93 -15.88
C ILE A 163 6.00 -8.99 -14.96
N LYS A 164 6.20 -8.86 -13.65
CA LYS A 164 5.65 -9.79 -12.65
C LYS A 164 4.32 -9.31 -12.07
N PHE A 165 4.17 -8.00 -11.97
CA PHE A 165 2.97 -7.38 -11.41
C PHE A 165 2.72 -6.02 -12.05
N TYR A 166 1.46 -5.73 -12.25
CA TYR A 166 0.94 -4.45 -12.72
C TYR A 166 -0.27 -4.09 -11.87
N TYR A 167 -0.46 -2.81 -11.56
CA TYR A 167 -1.61 -2.35 -10.77
C TYR A 167 -1.92 -0.88 -11.04
N PRO A 168 -3.19 -0.47 -11.18
CA PRO A 168 -4.42 -1.30 -11.15
C PRO A 168 -4.55 -2.22 -12.38
N ASN A 169 -5.33 -3.30 -12.26
CA ASN A 169 -5.56 -4.27 -13.34
C ASN A 169 -6.94 -4.12 -13.98
N ASP A 170 -7.97 -3.78 -13.20
CA ASP A 170 -9.33 -3.67 -13.71
C ASP A 170 -10.14 -2.54 -13.04
N PHE A 171 -11.40 -2.42 -13.46
CA PHE A 171 -12.31 -1.39 -12.97
C PHE A 171 -12.60 -1.48 -11.46
N CYS A 172 -12.55 -2.68 -10.87
CA CYS A 172 -12.81 -2.92 -9.46
C CYS A 172 -11.68 -2.43 -8.55
N ASP A 173 -10.50 -2.16 -9.09
CA ASP A 173 -9.38 -1.60 -8.34
C ASP A 173 -9.57 -0.12 -7.98
N ILE A 174 -10.44 0.58 -8.71
CA ILE A 174 -10.78 1.98 -8.43
C ILE A 174 -11.33 2.07 -7.01
N TYR A 175 -10.68 2.91 -6.21
CA TYR A 175 -10.99 3.05 -4.79
C TYR A 175 -12.45 3.44 -4.59
N ASN A 176 -13.15 2.63 -3.79
CA ASN A 176 -14.55 2.83 -3.42
C ASN A 176 -15.49 3.06 -4.64
N VAL A 177 -15.30 2.30 -5.73
CA VAL A 177 -16.11 2.41 -6.95
C VAL A 177 -17.57 1.98 -6.76
N CYS A 178 -17.82 1.00 -5.89
CA CYS A 178 -19.15 0.45 -5.67
C CYS A 178 -19.94 1.10 -4.53
N GLY A 179 -19.27 1.80 -3.61
CA GLY A 179 -19.92 2.40 -2.44
C GLY A 179 -20.12 1.42 -1.28
N ASP A 180 -20.65 1.95 -0.18
CA ASP A 180 -20.71 1.24 1.10
C ASP A 180 -21.63 -0.01 1.04
N ASN A 181 -21.23 -1.05 1.78
CA ASN A 181 -21.93 -2.35 1.88
C ASN A 181 -22.19 -3.05 0.53
N SER A 182 -21.35 -2.77 -0.44
CA SER A 182 -21.36 -3.41 -1.76
C SER A 182 -19.96 -3.87 -2.11
N TYR A 183 -19.86 -4.76 -3.10
CA TYR A 183 -18.59 -5.25 -3.60
C TYR A 183 -18.56 -5.25 -5.13
N CYS A 184 -17.35 -5.15 -5.67
CA CYS A 184 -17.14 -5.19 -7.10
C CYS A 184 -16.83 -6.62 -7.55
N ASN A 185 -17.46 -7.06 -8.64
CA ASN A 185 -17.22 -8.33 -9.28
C ASN A 185 -17.02 -8.13 -10.79
N PHE A 186 -15.77 -8.19 -11.23
CA PHE A 186 -15.41 -8.00 -12.65
C PHE A 186 -15.92 -9.12 -13.56
N ASN A 187 -16.22 -10.32 -13.02
CA ASN A 187 -16.73 -11.45 -13.79
C ASN A 187 -18.24 -11.37 -14.07
N ASN A 188 -18.95 -10.40 -13.47
CA ASN A 188 -20.38 -10.29 -13.65
C ASN A 188 -20.72 -9.76 -15.05
N LYS A 189 -21.18 -10.66 -15.93
CA LYS A 189 -21.57 -10.35 -17.32
C LYS A 189 -22.86 -9.51 -17.43
N GLY A 190 -23.59 -9.32 -16.33
CA GLY A 190 -24.72 -8.40 -16.23
C GLY A 190 -24.24 -6.96 -16.00
N ARG A 191 -24.93 -5.96 -16.58
CA ARG A 191 -24.57 -4.53 -16.71
C ARG A 191 -24.20 -3.73 -15.42
N GLN A 192 -23.95 -4.36 -14.27
CA GLN A 192 -23.47 -3.71 -13.05
C GLN A 192 -22.38 -4.56 -12.36
N ASN A 193 -21.14 -4.06 -12.39
CA ASN A 193 -19.99 -4.64 -11.68
C ASN A 193 -20.15 -4.57 -10.14
N CYS A 194 -21.07 -3.75 -9.65
CA CYS A 194 -21.30 -3.53 -8.22
C CYS A 194 -22.54 -4.27 -7.73
N LEU A 195 -22.35 -5.10 -6.71
CA LEU A 195 -23.38 -5.94 -6.09
C LEU A 195 -23.50 -5.61 -4.61
N CYS A 196 -24.73 -5.58 -4.08
CA CYS A 196 -24.91 -5.48 -2.63
C CYS A 196 -24.45 -6.77 -1.94
N ILE A 197 -23.86 -6.63 -0.76
CA ILE A 197 -23.56 -7.77 0.11
C ILE A 197 -24.88 -8.48 0.47
N GLU A 198 -24.84 -9.80 0.63
CA GLU A 198 -26.01 -10.57 1.02
C GLU A 198 -26.61 -10.03 2.34
N GLY A 199 -27.94 -9.88 2.38
CA GLY A 199 -28.64 -9.20 3.48
C GLY A 199 -28.76 -7.69 3.33
N PHE A 200 -28.14 -7.09 2.30
CA PHE A 200 -28.35 -5.70 1.90
C PHE A 200 -29.14 -5.61 0.59
N GLN A 201 -29.75 -4.47 0.36
CA GLN A 201 -30.46 -4.14 -0.88
C GLN A 201 -30.22 -2.70 -1.29
N LEU A 202 -30.49 -2.39 -2.55
CA LEU A 202 -30.43 -1.02 -3.03
C LEU A 202 -31.46 -0.16 -2.27
N GLY A 203 -31.04 1.02 -1.80
CA GLY A 203 -31.93 1.96 -1.11
C GLY A 203 -33.06 2.45 -2.02
N HIS A 204 -34.23 2.70 -1.43
CA HIS A 204 -35.49 3.02 -2.12
C HIS A 204 -35.42 4.28 -3.01
N ASP A 205 -34.55 5.25 -2.69
CA ASP A 205 -34.40 6.52 -3.43
C ASP A 205 -33.64 6.40 -4.77
N GLN A 206 -33.28 5.18 -5.17
CA GLN A 206 -32.42 4.98 -6.35
C GLN A 206 -33.14 4.95 -7.70
N TYR A 207 -34.48 5.00 -7.76
CA TYR A 207 -35.16 5.27 -9.04
C TYR A 207 -34.82 6.69 -9.56
N VAL A 208 -34.49 7.63 -8.64
CA VAL A 208 -34.09 9.02 -8.95
C VAL A 208 -32.56 9.18 -9.11
N SER A 209 -31.75 8.22 -8.65
CA SER A 209 -30.27 8.25 -8.68
C SER A 209 -29.68 8.11 -10.09
N SER A 210 -30.43 7.56 -11.04
CA SER A 210 -30.09 7.55 -12.48
C SER A 210 -29.84 8.96 -13.04
N LEU A 211 -30.31 10.02 -12.35
CA LEU A 211 -30.21 11.41 -12.77
C LEU A 211 -29.14 12.24 -12.03
N THR A 212 -28.56 11.75 -10.92
CA THR A 212 -27.77 12.61 -10.00
C THR A 212 -26.32 12.18 -9.70
N LYS A 213 -25.76 11.16 -10.39
CA LYS A 213 -24.37 10.66 -10.14
C LYS A 213 -24.07 10.31 -8.67
N THR A 214 -25.10 10.08 -7.85
CA THR A 214 -24.94 9.69 -6.46
C THR A 214 -24.49 8.23 -6.38
N LYS A 215 -23.48 7.92 -5.54
CA LYS A 215 -23.00 6.54 -5.36
C LYS A 215 -24.17 5.66 -4.87
N LYS A 216 -24.37 4.52 -5.52
CA LYS A 216 -25.38 3.53 -5.10
C LYS A 216 -25.02 3.06 -3.69
N ARG A 217 -25.98 3.18 -2.77
CA ARG A 217 -25.84 2.73 -1.38
C ARG A 217 -26.65 1.46 -1.16
N CYS A 218 -26.00 0.45 -0.64
CA CYS A 218 -26.65 -0.77 -0.18
C CYS A 218 -27.03 -0.59 1.29
N VAL A 219 -28.32 -0.72 1.59
CA VAL A 219 -28.90 -0.60 2.93
C VAL A 219 -29.32 -1.96 3.45
N LYS A 220 -29.19 -2.17 4.76
CA LYS A 220 -29.48 -3.46 5.38
C LYS A 220 -30.99 -3.76 5.29
N LYS A 221 -31.35 -5.00 4.93
CA LYS A 221 -32.76 -5.41 4.77
C LYS A 221 -33.53 -5.47 6.09
N SER A 222 -32.86 -5.77 7.21
CA SER A 222 -33.49 -5.79 8.54
C SER A 222 -32.51 -5.38 9.64
N TYR A 223 -33.05 -4.90 10.76
CA TYR A 223 -32.29 -4.60 11.97
C TYR A 223 -32.15 -5.88 12.81
N SER A 224 -30.93 -6.40 12.93
CA SER A 224 -30.59 -7.47 13.88
C SER A 224 -30.39 -6.85 15.27
N SER A 225 -30.88 -7.51 16.33
CA SER A 225 -30.54 -7.11 17.69
C SER A 225 -29.04 -7.30 17.95
N CYS A 226 -28.44 -6.42 18.75
CA CYS A 226 -26.97 -6.33 18.89
C CYS A 226 -26.30 -7.68 19.20
N HIS A 227 -26.88 -8.48 20.11
CA HIS A 227 -26.29 -9.75 20.55
C HIS A 227 -26.81 -10.97 19.79
N LYS A 228 -27.57 -10.79 18.71
CA LYS A 228 -28.02 -11.86 17.81
C LYS A 228 -27.66 -11.51 16.37
N LYS A 229 -26.36 -11.30 16.13
CA LYS A 229 -25.83 -11.08 14.78
C LYS A 229 -25.71 -12.40 14.05
N GLU A 230 -26.14 -12.42 12.81
CA GLU A 230 -25.89 -13.50 11.87
C GLU A 230 -24.87 -13.00 10.84
N PHE A 231 -23.81 -13.77 10.62
CA PHE A 231 -22.76 -13.44 9.65
C PHE A 231 -22.87 -14.34 8.42
N LYS A 232 -22.67 -13.76 7.25
CA LYS A 232 -22.56 -14.50 5.98
C LYS A 232 -21.11 -14.53 5.55
N LYS A 233 -20.58 -15.73 5.32
CA LYS A 233 -19.20 -15.92 4.85
C LYS A 233 -19.08 -15.50 3.40
N MET A 234 -18.26 -14.49 3.14
CA MET A 234 -17.83 -14.12 1.79
C MET A 234 -16.47 -14.76 1.47
N LYS A 235 -16.28 -15.19 0.22
CA LYS A 235 -15.04 -15.85 -0.25
C LYS A 235 -14.42 -15.03 -1.36
N ASN A 236 -13.10 -15.17 -1.54
CA ASN A 236 -12.34 -14.49 -2.60
C ASN A 236 -12.51 -12.96 -2.56
N MET A 237 -12.53 -12.41 -1.34
CA MET A 237 -12.73 -10.99 -1.12
C MET A 237 -11.40 -10.29 -0.83
N LYS A 238 -11.20 -9.14 -1.47
CA LYS A 238 -10.28 -8.13 -0.94
C LYS A 238 -10.91 -7.55 0.32
N LEU A 239 -10.17 -7.57 1.43
CA LEU A 239 -10.64 -6.99 2.69
C LEU A 239 -11.01 -5.51 2.51
N PRO A 240 -12.03 -5.01 3.24
CA PRO A 240 -12.40 -3.60 3.18
C PRO A 240 -11.29 -2.69 3.72
N ASP A 241 -11.53 -1.38 3.65
CA ASP A 241 -10.64 -0.40 4.27
C ASP A 241 -10.47 -0.67 5.78
N THR A 242 -9.22 -0.54 6.27
CA THR A 242 -8.81 -0.93 7.62
C THR A 242 -8.74 0.23 8.61
N GLN A 243 -9.12 1.45 8.22
CA GLN A 243 -9.08 2.65 9.08
C GLN A 243 -9.81 2.47 10.42
N TYR A 244 -10.93 1.74 10.42
CA TYR A 244 -11.75 1.50 11.61
C TYR A 244 -11.71 0.05 12.10
N THR A 245 -10.64 -0.67 11.77
CA THR A 245 -10.46 -2.07 12.15
C THR A 245 -9.70 -2.21 13.45
N THR A 246 -10.19 -3.09 14.33
CA THR A 246 -9.45 -3.55 15.52
C THR A 246 -8.69 -4.82 15.17
N VAL A 247 -7.41 -4.86 15.52
CA VAL A 247 -6.49 -5.96 15.24
C VAL A 247 -6.07 -6.64 16.53
N GLU A 248 -6.23 -7.97 16.59
CA GLU A 248 -5.76 -8.83 17.66
C GLU A 248 -5.03 -10.06 17.09
N THR A 249 -3.72 -10.17 17.30
CA THR A 249 -2.87 -11.23 16.72
C THR A 249 -2.85 -12.52 17.52
N LYS A 250 -3.30 -12.51 18.79
CA LYS A 250 -3.24 -13.66 19.71
C LYS A 250 -4.55 -14.45 19.80
N VAL A 251 -5.51 -14.14 18.94
CA VAL A 251 -6.90 -14.59 19.02
C VAL A 251 -7.22 -15.51 17.84
N GLY A 252 -7.87 -16.64 18.10
CA GLY A 252 -8.33 -17.55 17.04
C GLY A 252 -9.58 -17.04 16.32
N PHE A 253 -9.90 -17.63 15.16
CA PHE A 253 -11.06 -17.23 14.35
C PHE A 253 -12.39 -17.27 15.12
N GLU A 254 -12.65 -18.34 15.88
CA GLU A 254 -13.89 -18.49 16.67
C GLU A 254 -13.99 -17.44 17.78
N GLU A 255 -12.88 -17.11 18.43
CA GLU A 255 -12.86 -16.07 19.46
C GLU A 255 -13.03 -14.67 18.83
N CYS A 256 -12.48 -14.44 17.63
CA CYS A 256 -12.72 -13.21 16.86
C CYS A 256 -14.20 -13.04 16.51
N GLU A 257 -14.87 -14.12 16.08
CA GLU A 257 -16.31 -14.13 15.83
C GLU A 257 -17.10 -13.79 17.10
N ASN A 258 -16.82 -14.46 18.22
CA ASN A 258 -17.49 -14.22 19.49
C ASN A 258 -17.32 -12.77 19.97
N LYS A 259 -16.13 -12.19 19.84
CA LYS A 259 -15.88 -10.77 20.14
C LYS A 259 -16.70 -9.85 19.24
N CYS A 260 -16.81 -10.16 17.95
CA CYS A 260 -17.62 -9.38 17.02
C CYS A 260 -19.12 -9.46 17.34
N VAL A 261 -19.64 -10.64 17.73
CA VAL A 261 -21.02 -10.81 18.20
C VAL A 261 -21.30 -9.94 19.43
N MET A 262 -20.36 -9.90 20.39
CA MET A 262 -20.53 -9.15 21.64
C MET A 262 -20.42 -7.64 21.47
N SER A 263 -19.67 -7.16 20.47
CA SER A 263 -19.50 -5.74 20.19
C SER A 263 -20.59 -5.23 19.25
N CYS A 264 -21.50 -4.37 19.72
CA CYS A 264 -22.59 -3.82 18.89
C CYS A 264 -22.09 -3.10 17.63
N ASN A 265 -20.91 -2.48 17.69
CA ASN A 265 -20.33 -1.73 16.56
C ASN A 265 -19.64 -2.63 15.53
N CYS A 266 -19.38 -3.90 15.82
CA CYS A 266 -18.73 -4.79 14.86
C CYS A 266 -19.67 -5.12 13.69
N THR A 267 -19.21 -4.91 12.46
CA THR A 267 -20.00 -5.16 11.24
C THR A 267 -19.49 -6.36 10.45
N ALA A 268 -18.21 -6.70 10.58
CA ALA A 268 -17.54 -7.83 9.93
C ALA A 268 -16.28 -8.23 10.70
N PHE A 269 -15.79 -9.45 10.46
CA PHE A 269 -14.53 -9.96 11.00
C PHE A 269 -13.84 -10.84 9.95
N ALA A 270 -12.52 -10.97 10.04
CA ALA A 270 -11.70 -11.77 9.14
C ALA A 270 -10.37 -12.13 9.80
N ASN A 271 -9.68 -13.15 9.28
CA ASN A 271 -8.28 -13.38 9.62
C ASN A 271 -7.38 -12.32 8.96
N MET A 272 -6.30 -11.96 9.64
CA MET A 272 -5.26 -11.10 9.06
C MET A 272 -4.36 -11.85 8.10
N ASP A 273 -3.93 -13.05 8.48
CA ASP A 273 -3.16 -13.93 7.60
C ASP A 273 -4.10 -14.61 6.61
N ILE A 274 -4.15 -14.06 5.41
CA ILE A 274 -4.61 -14.78 4.23
C ILE A 274 -3.41 -15.58 3.70
N GLY A 275 -2.98 -16.58 4.46
CA GLY A 275 -2.32 -17.72 3.87
C GLY A 275 -3.30 -18.31 2.87
N THR A 276 -2.91 -18.33 1.60
CA THR A 276 -3.66 -18.89 0.45
C THR A 276 -4.69 -19.96 0.86
N GLY A 277 -5.97 -19.62 0.85
CA GLY A 277 -7.08 -20.51 1.21
C GLY A 277 -8.43 -19.98 0.75
#